data_AF-A0A060DRW9-F1
#
_entry.id   AF-A0A060DRW9-F1
#
_cell.length_a   1.000
_cell.length_b   1.000
_cell.length_c   1.000
_cell.angle_alpha   90.00
_cell.angle_beta   90.00
_cell.angle_gamma   90.00
#
_symmetry.space_group_name_H-M   'P 1'
#
loop_
_entity.id
_entity.type
_entity.pdbx_description
1 polymer ?
#
loop_
_entity_poly.entity_id
_entity_poly.type
_entity_poly.pdbx_seq_one_letter_code
_entity_poly.pdbx_strand_id
1 'polypeptide(L)'
;MIAFIDAHRAVHGVEPICKVLPIAPSTYYAHAARTIDPAKAPARSRSDAELSLAIRRVWNENFQVYGVRKVWRQVRREGIDVARCTVARLMRQMGLKGATRGKAMRTTISDRAASRPLDRVNRQLSLLRIGGHLC
;
A
#
# COMPACT_ATOMS: atom_id res chain seq x y z
N MET A 1 -5.29 -13.29 8.30
CA MET A 1 -5.68 -13.52 9.70
C MET A 1 -7.19 -13.39 9.89
N ILE A 2 -7.79 -12.22 9.66
CA ILE A 2 -9.25 -12.05 9.75
C ILE A 2 -10.02 -12.95 8.77
N ALA A 3 -9.56 -13.05 7.51
CA ALA A 3 -10.16 -13.96 6.53
C ALA A 3 -10.15 -15.44 6.96
N PHE A 4 -9.17 -15.87 7.76
CA PHE A 4 -9.13 -17.23 8.31
C PHE A 4 -10.20 -17.41 9.39
N ILE A 5 -10.33 -16.42 10.29
CA ILE A 5 -11.40 -16.39 11.29
C ILE A 5 -12.77 -16.41 10.59
N ASP A 6 -12.96 -15.60 9.54
CA ASP A 6 -14.22 -15.52 8.80
C ASP A 6 -14.62 -16.85 8.15
N ALA A 7 -13.65 -17.59 7.62
CA ALA A 7 -13.88 -18.90 6.98
C ALA A 7 -14.26 -20.00 7.98
N HIS A 8 -13.80 -19.90 9.24
CA HIS A 8 -13.93 -20.98 10.23
C HIS A 8 -14.87 -20.64 11.40
N ARG A 9 -15.32 -19.38 11.51
CA ARG A 9 -16.18 -18.90 12.62
C ARG A 9 -17.51 -19.65 12.73
N ALA A 10 -18.04 -20.16 11.62
CA ALA A 10 -19.31 -20.91 11.60
C ALA A 10 -19.18 -22.28 12.28
N VAL A 11 -17.99 -22.89 12.24
CA VAL A 11 -17.73 -24.22 12.79
C VAL A 11 -17.19 -24.14 14.21
N HIS A 12 -16.28 -23.20 14.48
CA HIS A 12 -15.53 -23.17 15.75
C HIS A 12 -15.86 -21.97 16.64
N GLY A 13 -16.65 -21.01 16.18
CA GLY A 13 -16.83 -19.72 16.86
C GLY A 13 -15.58 -18.83 16.80
N VAL A 14 -15.75 -17.54 17.07
CA VAL A 14 -14.67 -16.54 16.96
C VAL A 14 -13.66 -16.66 18.11
N GLU A 15 -14.14 -16.81 19.34
CA GLU A 15 -13.30 -16.78 20.54
C GLU A 15 -12.28 -17.93 20.60
N PRO A 16 -12.63 -19.19 20.25
CA PRO A 16 -11.66 -20.29 20.24
C PRO A 16 -10.55 -20.09 19.21
N ILE A 17 -10.90 -19.58 18.02
CA ILE A 17 -9.93 -19.29 16.95
C ILE A 17 -8.99 -18.15 17.39
N CYS A 18 -9.55 -17.07 17.96
CA CYS A 18 -8.80 -15.93 18.47
C CYS A 18 -7.80 -16.32 19.57
N LYS A 19 -8.15 -17.29 20.43
CA LYS A 19 -7.27 -17.83 21.48
C LYS A 19 -6.04 -18.55 20.91
N VAL A 20 -6.19 -19.25 19.78
CA VAL A 20 -5.09 -19.96 19.10
C VAL A 20 -4.22 -19.03 18.24
N LEU A 21 -4.81 -17.97 17.66
CA LEU A 21 -4.14 -17.00 16.80
C LEU A 21 -3.53 -15.78 17.52
N PRO A 22 -3.23 -15.90 18.82
CA PRO A 22 -3.19 -14.82 19.82
C PRO A 22 -3.73 -13.44 19.40
N ILE A 23 -5.01 -13.35 19.04
CA ILE A 23 -5.71 -12.09 18.73
C ILE A 23 -6.82 -11.85 19.75
N ALA A 24 -6.97 -10.61 20.22
CA ALA A 24 -8.11 -10.25 21.06
C ALA A 24 -9.44 -10.30 20.26
N PRO A 25 -10.50 -10.96 20.75
CA PRO A 25 -11.81 -11.02 20.06
C PRO A 25 -12.38 -9.63 19.73
N SER A 26 -12.16 -8.65 20.60
CA SER A 26 -12.54 -7.24 20.37
C SER A 26 -11.91 -6.66 19.09
N THR A 27 -10.69 -7.07 18.74
CA THR A 27 -10.01 -6.64 17.51
C THR A 27 -10.70 -7.19 16.28
N TYR A 28 -11.15 -8.45 16.32
CA TYR A 28 -11.93 -9.06 15.24
C TYR A 28 -13.26 -8.31 15.05
N TYR A 29 -14.04 -8.13 16.11
CA TYR A 29 -15.34 -7.46 16.02
C TYR A 29 -15.20 -5.99 15.62
N ALA A 30 -14.17 -5.28 16.07
CA ALA A 30 -13.88 -3.93 15.61
C ALA A 30 -13.58 -3.88 14.11
N HIS A 31 -12.83 -4.86 13.59
CA HIS A 31 -12.57 -4.97 12.16
C HIS A 31 -13.83 -5.31 11.36
N ALA A 32 -14.62 -6.28 11.84
CA ALA A 32 -15.90 -6.65 11.24
C ALA A 32 -16.85 -5.45 11.19
N ALA A 33 -16.96 -4.70 12.29
CA ALA A 33 -17.77 -3.49 12.37
C ALA A 33 -17.33 -2.40 11.38
N ARG A 34 -16.02 -2.20 11.18
CA ARG A 34 -15.50 -1.24 10.18
C ARG A 34 -15.78 -1.67 8.73
N THR A 35 -15.89 -2.97 8.49
CA THR A 35 -16.17 -3.53 7.16
C THR A 35 -17.65 -3.40 6.82
N ILE A 36 -18.53 -3.63 7.81
CA ILE A 36 -19.98 -3.54 7.67
C ILE A 36 -20.43 -2.08 7.61
N ASP A 37 -19.85 -1.22 8.45
CA ASP A 37 -20.22 0.18 8.56
C ASP A 37 -18.99 1.08 8.32
N PRO A 38 -18.87 1.66 7.10
CA PRO A 38 -17.81 2.59 6.75
C PRO A 38 -17.76 3.83 7.64
N ALA A 39 -18.86 4.22 8.31
CA ALA A 39 -18.88 5.37 9.21
C ALA A 39 -18.07 5.11 10.50
N LYS A 40 -17.94 3.84 10.91
CA LYS A 40 -17.10 3.42 12.05
C LYS A 40 -15.61 3.33 11.69
N ALA A 41 -15.26 3.56 10.42
CA ALA A 41 -13.86 3.62 10.01
C ALA A 41 -13.18 4.88 10.60
N PRO A 42 -11.87 4.79 10.90
CA PRO A 42 -11.10 5.96 11.33
C PRO A 42 -11.28 7.14 10.37
N ALA A 43 -11.29 8.38 10.89
CA ALA A 43 -11.47 9.58 10.07
C ALA A 43 -10.54 9.60 8.84
N ARG A 44 -9.27 9.23 9.03
CA ARG A 44 -8.30 9.11 7.95
C ARG A 44 -8.71 8.13 6.86
N SER A 45 -9.27 6.96 7.22
CA SER A 45 -9.71 5.96 6.25
C SER A 45 -10.89 6.46 5.42
N ARG A 46 -11.79 7.24 6.03
CA ARG A 46 -12.91 7.89 5.33
C ARG A 46 -12.41 8.95 4.35
N SER A 47 -11.54 9.85 4.80
CA SER A 47 -10.94 10.86 3.92
C SER A 47 -10.11 10.25 2.79
N ASP A 48 -9.36 9.17 3.07
CA ASP A 48 -8.61 8.44 2.05
C ASP A 48 -9.54 7.79 1.01
N ALA A 49 -10.72 7.30 1.42
CA ALA A 49 -11.72 6.74 0.50
C ALA A 49 -12.30 7.81 -0.43
N GLU A 50 -12.69 8.96 0.12
CA GLU A 50 -13.17 10.12 -0.67
C GLU A 50 -12.10 10.62 -1.64
N LEU A 51 -10.86 10.81 -1.16
CA LEU A 51 -9.74 11.24 -1.97
C LEU A 51 -9.41 10.21 -3.07
N SER A 52 -9.55 8.92 -2.79
CA SER A 52 -9.36 7.86 -3.79
C SER A 52 -10.35 7.96 -4.94
N LEU A 53 -11.61 8.34 -4.67
CA LEU A 53 -12.61 8.60 -5.70
C LEU A 53 -12.21 9.80 -6.57
N ALA A 54 -11.79 10.91 -5.96
CA ALA A 54 -11.33 12.09 -6.69
C ALA A 54 -10.09 11.80 -7.56
N ILE A 55 -9.10 11.09 -7.02
CA ILE A 55 -7.90 10.65 -7.75
C ILE A 55 -8.28 9.78 -8.94
N ARG A 56 -9.19 8.81 -8.76
CA ARG A 56 -9.64 7.92 -9.84
C ARG A 56 -10.39 8.68 -10.93
N ARG A 57 -11.26 9.62 -10.54
CA ARG A 57 -11.99 10.50 -11.45
C ARG A 57 -11.02 11.29 -12.33
N VAL A 58 -10.09 12.04 -11.71
CA VAL A 58 -9.06 12.80 -12.40
C VAL A 58 -8.22 11.92 -13.32
N TRP A 59 -7.83 10.72 -12.88
CA TRP A 59 -7.04 9.79 -13.68
C TRP A 59 -7.79 9.30 -14.92
N ASN A 60 -9.07 8.94 -14.76
CA ASN A 60 -9.93 8.50 -15.86
C ASN A 60 -10.21 9.63 -16.87
N GLU A 61 -10.56 10.83 -16.39
CA GLU A 61 -10.83 12.01 -17.22
C GLU A 61 -9.60 12.42 -18.05
N ASN A 62 -8.39 12.13 -17.56
CA ASN A 62 -7.13 12.41 -18.26
C ASN A 62 -6.58 11.20 -19.02
N PHE A 63 -7.47 10.33 -19.51
CA PHE A 63 -7.15 9.15 -20.34
C PHE A 63 -6.08 8.25 -19.73
N GLN A 64 -6.00 8.17 -18.40
CA GLN A 64 -5.04 7.35 -17.67
C GLN A 64 -3.56 7.74 -17.91
N VAL A 65 -3.31 8.87 -18.59
CA VAL A 65 -1.96 9.37 -18.90
C VAL A 65 -1.31 9.95 -17.65
N TYR A 66 -2.10 10.50 -16.73
CA TYR A 66 -1.58 11.23 -15.59
C TYR A 66 -1.00 10.29 -14.53
N GLY A 67 0.31 10.40 -14.29
CA GLY A 67 0.96 9.82 -13.11
C GLY A 67 0.78 10.68 -11.85
N VAL A 68 1.31 10.19 -10.73
CA VAL A 68 1.23 10.81 -9.38
C VAL A 68 1.36 12.33 -9.39
N ARG A 69 2.39 12.88 -10.03
CA ARG A 69 2.67 14.31 -10.02
C ARG A 69 1.60 15.13 -10.74
N LYS A 70 1.05 14.62 -11.85
CA LYS A 70 0.02 15.32 -12.63
C LYS A 70 -1.34 15.24 -11.93
N VAL A 71 -1.69 14.06 -11.42
CA VAL A 71 -2.91 13.87 -10.61
C VAL A 71 -2.87 14.76 -9.38
N TRP A 72 -1.76 14.79 -8.63
CA TRP A 72 -1.62 15.66 -7.45
C TRP A 72 -1.83 17.14 -7.78
N ARG A 73 -1.24 17.63 -8.88
CA ARG A 73 -1.45 19.02 -9.31
C ARG A 73 -2.91 19.29 -9.69
N GLN A 74 -3.56 18.35 -10.35
CA GLN A 74 -4.95 18.51 -10.78
C GLN A 74 -5.91 18.50 -9.58
N VAL A 75 -5.77 17.54 -8.67
CA VAL A 75 -6.55 17.49 -7.41
C VAL A 75 -6.37 18.77 -6.60
N ARG A 76 -5.16 19.33 -6.56
CA ARG A 76 -4.90 20.60 -5.86
C ARG A 76 -5.54 21.81 -6.57
N ARG A 77 -5.65 21.79 -7.90
CA ARG A 77 -6.38 22.83 -8.68
C ARG A 77 -7.88 22.77 -8.45
N GLU A 78 -8.41 21.60 -8.11
CA GLU A 78 -9.81 21.39 -7.74
C GLU A 78 -10.12 21.78 -6.28
N GLY A 79 -9.14 22.35 -5.57
CA GLY A 79 -9.31 22.87 -4.20
C GLY A 79 -9.01 21.87 -3.09
N ILE A 80 -8.58 20.64 -3.42
CA ILE A 80 -8.26 19.61 -2.43
C ILE A 80 -6.78 19.72 -2.06
N ASP A 81 -6.46 20.31 -0.91
CA ASP A 81 -5.08 20.42 -0.43
C ASP A 81 -4.60 19.11 0.20
N VAL A 82 -3.77 18.37 -0.54
CA VAL A 82 -3.23 17.08 -0.12
C VAL A 82 -1.74 16.98 -0.42
N ALA A 83 -1.02 16.28 0.45
CA ALA A 83 0.38 16.00 0.24
C ALA A 83 0.58 15.05 -0.96
N ARG A 84 1.64 15.28 -1.75
CA ARG A 84 2.02 14.43 -2.89
C ARG A 84 2.19 12.96 -2.49
N CYS A 85 2.75 12.70 -1.31
CA CYS A 85 2.97 11.34 -0.79
C CYS A 85 1.64 10.60 -0.53
N THR A 86 0.58 11.31 -0.14
CA THR A 86 -0.76 10.74 0.03
C THR A 86 -1.31 10.28 -1.31
N VAL A 87 -1.25 11.13 -2.33
CA VAL A 87 -1.68 10.77 -3.70
C VAL A 87 -0.89 9.58 -4.23
N ALA A 88 0.45 9.58 -4.03
CA ALA A 88 1.31 8.48 -4.44
C ALA A 88 0.90 7.15 -3.79
N ARG A 89 0.67 7.17 -2.47
CA ARG A 89 0.24 6.01 -1.69
C ARG A 89 -1.11 5.48 -2.19
N LEU A 90 -2.10 6.34 -2.34
CA LEU A 90 -3.45 5.94 -2.77
C LEU A 90 -3.46 5.42 -4.21
N MET A 91 -2.73 6.06 -5.13
CA MET A 91 -2.57 5.55 -6.50
C MET A 91 -1.95 4.15 -6.51
N ARG A 92 -0.93 3.90 -5.67
CA ARG A 92 -0.31 2.57 -5.55
C ARG A 92 -1.29 1.54 -4.98
N GLN A 93 -2.05 1.88 -3.94
CA GLN A 93 -3.06 0.98 -3.35
C GLN A 93 -4.17 0.63 -4.36
N MET A 94 -4.54 1.55 -5.24
CA MET A 94 -5.52 1.34 -6.31
C MET A 94 -4.94 0.72 -7.60
N GLY A 95 -3.62 0.54 -7.68
CA GLY A 95 -2.95 0.05 -8.90
C GLY A 95 -2.90 1.07 -10.05
N LEU A 96 -3.21 2.35 -9.81
CA LEU A 96 -3.22 3.39 -10.84
C LEU A 96 -1.80 3.82 -11.20
N LYS A 97 -1.52 3.87 -12.50
CA LYS A 97 -0.23 4.30 -13.05
C LYS A 97 -0.49 5.27 -14.20
N GLY A 98 0.40 6.25 -14.36
CA GLY A 98 0.39 7.12 -15.54
C GLY A 98 1.04 6.43 -16.72
N ALA A 99 0.67 6.85 -17.93
CA ALA A 99 1.35 6.42 -19.16
C ALA A 99 2.84 6.76 -19.09
N THR A 100 3.69 5.76 -19.36
CA THR A 100 5.14 5.91 -19.47
C THR A 100 5.53 5.55 -20.90
N ARG A 101 6.32 6.40 -21.56
CA ARG A 101 6.81 6.11 -22.91
C ARG A 101 7.97 5.13 -22.81
N GLY A 102 7.89 4.03 -23.56
CA GLY A 102 8.94 3.02 -23.65
C GLY A 102 8.81 1.88 -22.64
N LYS A 103 9.56 0.80 -22.91
CA LYS A 103 9.69 -0.34 -22.00
C LYS A 103 10.51 0.10 -20.79
N ALA A 104 10.12 -0.33 -19.58
CA ALA A 104 10.98 -0.21 -18.41
C ALA A 104 12.26 -1.04 -18.66
N MET A 105 13.32 -0.39 -19.10
CA MET A 105 14.60 -1.05 -19.38
C MET A 105 15.36 -1.21 -18.08
N ARG A 106 15.34 -2.44 -17.56
CA ARG A 106 16.21 -2.81 -16.46
C ARG A 106 17.56 -3.21 -17.06
N THR A 107 18.44 -2.22 -17.21
CA THR A 107 19.76 -2.37 -17.85
C THR A 107 20.68 -3.34 -17.12
N THR A 108 20.49 -3.49 -15.80
CA THR A 108 21.35 -4.31 -14.94
C THR A 108 20.49 -5.23 -14.08
N ILE A 109 20.72 -6.53 -14.22
CA ILE A 109 20.27 -7.55 -13.27
C ILE A 109 21.48 -7.86 -12.40
N SER A 110 21.41 -7.60 -11.10
CA SER A 110 22.53 -7.91 -10.22
C SER A 110 22.68 -9.41 -10.07
N ASP A 111 23.83 -9.93 -10.51
CA ASP A 111 24.23 -11.29 -10.19
C ASP A 111 24.75 -11.32 -8.75
N ARG A 112 24.04 -12.04 -7.87
CA ARG A 112 24.46 -12.19 -6.48
C ARG A 112 25.60 -13.20 -6.32
N ALA A 113 25.80 -14.07 -7.31
CA ALA A 113 26.87 -15.07 -7.33
C ALA A 113 28.16 -14.53 -7.95
N ALA A 114 28.11 -13.40 -8.64
CA ALA A 114 29.30 -12.74 -9.17
C ALA A 114 30.29 -12.40 -8.05
N SER A 115 31.57 -12.70 -8.29
CA SER A 115 32.65 -12.41 -7.37
C SER A 115 32.69 -10.91 -7.06
N ARG A 116 32.54 -10.55 -5.79
CA ARG A 116 32.67 -9.16 -5.35
C ARG A 116 34.15 -8.77 -5.33
N PRO A 117 34.51 -7.58 -5.80
CA PRO A 117 35.87 -7.07 -5.63
C PRO A 117 36.28 -7.11 -4.15
N LEU A 118 37.49 -7.59 -3.89
CA LEU A 118 38.06 -7.58 -2.53
C LEU A 118 38.21 -6.13 -2.05
N ASP A 119 37.73 -5.84 -0.85
CA ASP A 119 37.87 -4.53 -0.23
C ASP A 119 39.32 -4.31 0.23
N ARG A 120 40.10 -3.56 -0.55
CA ARG A 120 41.53 -3.33 -0.29
C ARG A 120 41.81 -2.33 0.84
N VAL A 121 40.78 -1.71 1.40
CA VAL A 121 40.88 -0.68 2.44
C VAL A 121 40.24 -1.09 3.77
N ASN A 122 39.91 -2.38 3.94
CA ASN A 122 39.42 -2.98 5.19
C ASN A 122 38.30 -2.16 5.87
N ARG A 123 37.30 -1.71 5.10
CA ARG A 123 36.16 -1.00 5.66
C ARG A 123 35.28 -1.97 6.43
N GLN A 124 34.96 -1.60 7.66
CA GLN A 124 33.94 -2.28 8.46
C GLN A 124 32.55 -1.93 7.90
N LEU A 125 32.13 -2.63 6.85
CA LEU A 125 30.77 -2.54 6.33
C LEU A 125 29.85 -3.39 7.21
N SER A 126 29.33 -2.81 8.29
CA SER A 126 28.27 -3.43 9.08
C SER A 126 27.03 -3.60 8.19
N LEU A 127 26.70 -4.83 7.83
CA LEU A 127 25.47 -5.16 7.11
C LEU A 127 24.27 -4.94 8.04
N LEU A 128 23.81 -3.69 8.14
CA LEU A 128 22.43 -3.42 8.52
C LEU A 128 21.57 -3.97 7.40
N ARG A 129 21.03 -5.17 7.63
CA ARG A 129 20.13 -5.88 6.73
C ARG A 129 18.83 -5.09 6.66
N ILE A 130 18.81 -4.01 5.89
CA ILE A 130 17.59 -3.26 5.59
C ILE A 130 16.77 -4.21 4.73
N GLY A 131 15.85 -4.94 5.36
CA GLY A 131 14.94 -5.87 4.73
C GLY A 131 14.21 -5.18 3.60
N GLY A 132 14.60 -5.51 2.36
CA GLY A 132 13.93 -5.05 1.16
C GLY A 132 12.56 -5.69 1.07
N HIS A 133 11.55 -5.08 1.69
CA HIS A 133 10.17 -5.25 1.27
C HIS A 133 10.03 -4.59 -0.11
N LEU A 134 9.94 -5.43 -1.14
CA LEU A 134 9.72 -5.01 -2.51
C LEU A 134 8.37 -4.28 -2.68
N CYS A 135 8.49 -3.17 -3.40
CA CYS A 135 7.60 -2.62 -4.43
C CYS A 135 6.43 -3.50 -4.89
#